data_AF-A0ABD1EJV5-F1
#
_entry.id   AF-A0ABD1EJV5-F1
#
_cell.length_a   1.000
_cell.length_b   1.000
_cell.length_c   1.000
_cell.angle_alpha   90.00
_cell.angle_beta   90.00
_cell.angle_gamma   90.00
#
_symmetry.space_group_name_H-M   'P 1'
#
loop_
_entity.id
_entity.type
_entity.pdbx_description
1 polymer ?
#
loop_
_entity_poly.entity_id
_entity_poly.type
_entity_poly.pdbx_seq_one_letter_code
_entity_poly.pdbx_strand_id
1 'polypeptide(L)'
;MGGCPQRTGVLIVTILTKEFNNHDNIKQRRNSKSLKEKWKNIKKESKKKFANEKLEYKTGGGQPIQISINENDLKVKSIVGIAVDGLLNPFDNSIEHEWNKWCPASLKSAKSDELQIRASSKDNKLCSRNKISNYKQKSTKLTQDCRTNINLVSEAKLELINIQIACLQEEHRVKMEE
;
A
#
# COMPACT_ATOMS: atom_id res chain seq x y z
N MET A 1 20.98 26.37 16.30
CA MET A 1 19.57 26.68 15.95
C MET A 1 19.24 25.99 14.63
N GLY A 2 18.59 24.83 14.69
CA GLY A 2 18.21 24.07 13.49
C GLY A 2 16.78 24.43 13.06
N GLY A 3 16.64 25.13 11.94
CA GLY A 3 15.33 25.47 11.37
C GLY A 3 14.68 24.25 10.73
N CYS A 4 13.50 23.86 11.25
CA CYS A 4 12.67 22.79 10.70
C CYS A 4 12.26 23.08 9.23
N PRO A 5 12.47 22.16 8.27
CA PRO A 5 12.11 22.32 6.86
C PRO A 5 10.62 22.02 6.60
N GLN A 6 9.71 22.51 7.45
CA GLN A 6 8.27 22.23 7.35
C GLN A 6 7.48 23.32 6.58
N ARG A 7 8.11 24.43 6.16
CA ARG A 7 7.38 25.61 5.64
C ARG A 7 7.10 25.61 4.14
N THR A 8 7.83 24.87 3.32
CA THR A 8 7.69 24.96 1.85
C THR A 8 6.34 24.43 1.34
N GLY A 9 5.86 23.31 1.88
CA GLY A 9 4.58 22.70 1.47
C GLY A 9 3.33 23.50 1.89
N VAL A 10 3.40 24.26 2.99
CA VAL A 10 2.28 25.10 3.46
C VAL A 10 2.14 26.36 2.59
N LEU A 11 3.25 26.91 2.12
CA LEU A 11 3.26 28.11 1.27
C LEU A 11 2.65 27.82 -0.11
N ILE A 12 3.01 26.70 -0.74
CA ILE A 12 2.51 26.33 -2.08
C ILE A 12 0.98 26.20 -2.10
N VAL A 13 0.41 25.50 -1.11
CA VAL A 13 -1.05 25.28 -1.04
C VAL A 13 -1.78 26.60 -0.83
N THR A 14 -1.18 27.50 -0.05
CA THR A 14 -1.76 28.82 0.20
C THR A 14 -1.77 29.68 -1.07
N ILE A 15 -0.70 29.62 -1.87
CA ILE A 15 -0.60 30.30 -3.17
C ILE A 15 -1.67 29.77 -4.12
N LEU A 16 -1.76 28.43 -4.29
CA LEU A 16 -2.77 27.80 -5.14
C LEU A 16 -4.20 28.14 -4.71
N THR A 17 -4.44 28.27 -3.40
CA THR A 17 -5.78 28.66 -2.87
C THR A 17 -6.12 30.09 -3.26
N LYS A 18 -5.15 31.01 -3.23
CA LYS A 18 -5.33 32.40 -3.66
C LYS A 18 -5.58 32.48 -5.17
N GLU A 19 -4.75 31.81 -5.97
CA GLU A 19 -4.90 31.75 -7.43
C GLU A 19 -6.27 31.17 -7.82
N PHE A 20 -6.67 30.06 -7.20
CA PHE A 20 -7.97 29.46 -7.44
C PHE A 20 -9.10 30.46 -7.15
N ASN A 21 -9.08 31.09 -5.97
CA ASN A 21 -10.13 32.04 -5.56
C ASN A 21 -10.16 33.34 -6.37
N ASN A 22 -9.12 33.66 -7.14
CA ASN A 22 -9.05 34.82 -8.01
C ASN A 22 -9.59 34.54 -9.43
N HIS A 23 -10.00 33.30 -9.72
CA HIS A 23 -10.50 32.96 -11.05
C HIS A 23 -11.95 33.42 -11.24
N ASP A 24 -12.24 34.04 -12.38
CA ASP A 24 -13.50 34.73 -12.68
C ASP A 24 -14.77 33.86 -12.59
N ASN A 25 -14.64 32.54 -12.73
CA ASN A 25 -15.76 31.60 -12.74
C ASN A 25 -16.13 31.06 -11.34
N ILE A 26 -15.47 31.54 -10.28
CA ILE A 26 -15.67 31.01 -8.92
C ILE A 26 -16.71 31.84 -8.15
N LYS A 27 -17.91 31.27 -8.02
CA LYS A 27 -19.03 31.87 -7.27
C LYS A 27 -18.80 31.91 -5.75
N GLN A 28 -17.96 31.05 -5.20
CA GLN A 28 -17.74 30.92 -3.75
C GLN A 28 -16.28 30.62 -3.44
N ARG A 29 -15.68 31.45 -2.57
CA ARG A 29 -14.29 31.26 -2.12
C ARG A 29 -14.16 29.95 -1.35
N ARG A 30 -13.09 29.21 -1.65
CA ARG A 30 -12.77 27.92 -1.03
C ARG A 30 -11.59 28.06 -0.09
N ASN A 31 -11.62 27.29 0.99
CA ASN A 31 -10.51 27.18 1.92
C ASN A 31 -9.49 26.14 1.41
N SER A 32 -8.24 26.28 1.85
CA SER A 32 -7.13 25.40 1.45
C SER A 32 -7.36 23.93 1.83
N LYS A 33 -8.04 23.68 2.96
CA LYS A 33 -8.37 22.33 3.44
C LYS A 33 -9.32 21.61 2.49
N SER A 34 -10.37 22.29 2.03
CA SER A 34 -11.38 21.78 1.12
C SER A 34 -10.83 21.50 -0.28
N LEU A 35 -9.92 22.36 -0.77
CA LEU A 35 -9.24 22.13 -2.05
C LEU A 35 -8.33 20.90 -1.98
N LYS A 36 -7.56 20.76 -0.89
CA LYS A 36 -6.74 19.57 -0.63
C LYS A 36 -7.58 18.30 -0.59
N GLU A 37 -8.70 18.32 0.11
CA GLU A 37 -9.59 17.18 0.25
C GLU A 37 -10.25 16.82 -1.08
N LYS A 38 -10.71 17.83 -1.83
CA LYS A 38 -11.25 17.62 -3.18
C LYS A 38 -10.21 16.98 -4.11
N TRP A 39 -8.97 17.46 -4.09
CA TRP A 39 -7.88 16.86 -4.86
C TRP A 39 -7.62 15.40 -4.47
N LYS A 40 -7.59 15.07 -3.17
CA LYS A 40 -7.45 13.69 -2.70
C LYS A 40 -8.57 12.79 -3.24
N ASN A 41 -9.80 13.28 -3.21
CA ASN A 41 -10.95 12.54 -3.71
C ASN A 41 -10.87 12.32 -5.22
N ILE A 42 -10.57 13.37 -6.00
CA ILE A 42 -10.36 13.25 -7.45
C ILE A 42 -9.26 12.24 -7.75
N LYS A 43 -8.10 12.36 -7.10
CA LYS A 43 -6.97 11.43 -7.26
C LYS A 43 -7.35 9.99 -6.96
N LYS A 44 -8.12 9.76 -5.88
CA LYS A 44 -8.58 8.43 -5.48
C LYS A 44 -9.53 7.84 -6.52
N GLU A 45 -10.52 8.60 -6.96
CA GLU A 45 -11.50 8.15 -7.95
C GLU A 45 -10.84 7.88 -9.31
N SER A 46 -9.97 8.76 -9.81
CA SER A 46 -9.26 8.53 -11.07
C SER A 46 -8.40 7.26 -11.01
N LYS A 47 -7.64 7.04 -9.91
CA LYS A 47 -6.87 5.78 -9.73
C LYS A 47 -7.76 4.55 -9.78
N LYS A 48 -8.92 4.60 -9.14
CA LYS A 48 -9.88 3.50 -9.13
C LYS A 48 -10.41 3.22 -10.54
N LYS A 49 -10.70 4.25 -11.33
CA LYS A 49 -11.14 4.09 -12.73
C LYS A 49 -10.08 3.40 -13.58
N PHE A 50 -8.83 3.88 -13.56
CA PHE A 50 -7.75 3.26 -14.33
C PHE A 50 -7.42 1.84 -13.87
N ALA A 51 -7.47 1.57 -12.57
CA ALA A 51 -7.28 0.21 -12.06
C ALA A 51 -8.40 -0.73 -12.52
N ASN A 52 -9.65 -0.27 -12.52
CA ASN A 52 -10.77 -1.07 -12.96
C ASN A 52 -10.80 -1.24 -14.49
N GLU A 53 -10.32 -0.27 -15.27
CA GLU A 53 -10.16 -0.40 -16.73
C GLU A 53 -9.15 -1.51 -17.05
N LYS A 54 -8.02 -1.54 -16.33
CA LYS A 54 -6.97 -2.55 -16.51
C LYS A 54 -7.38 -3.95 -16.08
N LEU A 55 -8.43 -4.09 -15.25
CA LEU A 55 -9.00 -5.37 -14.86
C LEU A 55 -9.96 -5.86 -15.95
N GLU A 56 -9.40 -6.38 -17.03
CA GLU A 56 -10.17 -6.83 -18.20
C GLU A 56 -11.14 -7.99 -17.89
N TYR A 57 -10.87 -8.81 -16.85
CA TYR A 57 -11.73 -9.93 -16.49
C TYR A 57 -11.79 -10.16 -14.98
N LYS A 58 -13.00 -10.11 -14.42
CA LYS A 58 -13.25 -10.75 -13.12
C LYS A 58 -13.19 -12.26 -13.36
N THR A 59 -12.59 -13.00 -12.44
CA THR A 59 -12.37 -14.47 -12.46
C THR A 59 -13.63 -15.34 -12.50
N GLY A 60 -14.78 -14.78 -12.91
CA GLY A 60 -16.08 -15.46 -13.04
C GLY A 60 -16.74 -15.33 -14.41
N GLY A 61 -16.01 -14.98 -15.48
CA GLY A 61 -16.52 -15.04 -16.86
C GLY A 61 -17.62 -14.03 -17.23
N GLY A 62 -17.77 -12.95 -16.46
CA GLY A 62 -18.69 -11.85 -16.79
C GLY A 62 -18.13 -10.92 -17.87
N GLN A 63 -19.02 -10.23 -18.60
CA GLN A 63 -18.60 -9.25 -19.59
C GLN A 63 -17.78 -8.10 -18.95
N PRO A 64 -16.75 -7.59 -19.65
CA PRO A 64 -15.97 -6.45 -19.19
C PRO A 64 -16.87 -5.24 -18.90
N ILE A 65 -16.67 -4.58 -17.76
CA ILE A 65 -17.38 -3.35 -17.45
C ILE A 65 -16.68 -2.23 -18.24
N GLN A 66 -17.38 -1.66 -19.22
CA GLN A 66 -16.86 -0.50 -19.95
C GLN A 66 -16.85 0.73 -19.05
N ILE A 67 -15.67 1.28 -18.79
CA ILE A 67 -15.49 2.46 -17.95
C ILE A 67 -15.20 3.66 -18.83
N SER A 68 -15.99 4.72 -18.69
CA SER A 68 -15.74 5.98 -19.39
C SER A 68 -14.67 6.80 -18.67
N ILE A 69 -13.50 6.90 -19.31
CA ILE A 69 -12.41 7.77 -18.88
C ILE A 69 -12.66 9.16 -19.45
N ASN A 70 -12.73 10.14 -18.57
CA ASN A 70 -12.98 11.52 -18.95
C ASN A 70 -11.66 12.30 -19.11
N GLU A 71 -11.68 13.45 -19.79
CA GLU A 71 -10.47 14.26 -20.02
C GLU A 71 -9.79 14.68 -18.70
N ASN A 72 -10.59 14.94 -17.66
CA ASN A 72 -10.09 15.25 -16.32
C ASN A 72 -9.29 14.09 -15.70
N ASP A 73 -9.68 12.84 -15.96
CA ASP A 73 -8.97 11.67 -15.46
C ASP A 73 -7.60 11.53 -16.14
N LEU A 74 -7.48 11.88 -17.43
CA LEU A 74 -6.21 11.95 -18.16
C LEU A 74 -5.29 13.05 -17.61
N LYS A 75 -5.84 14.22 -17.27
CA LYS A 75 -5.07 15.30 -16.62
C LYS A 75 -4.54 14.86 -15.26
N VAL A 76 -5.36 14.18 -14.46
CA VAL A 76 -4.94 13.60 -13.18
C VAL A 76 -3.85 12.56 -13.39
N LYS A 77 -3.97 11.71 -14.42
CA LYS A 77 -2.94 10.73 -14.78
C LYS A 77 -1.61 11.40 -15.12
N SER A 78 -1.62 12.47 -15.91
CA SER A 78 -0.40 13.25 -16.23
C SER A 78 0.28 13.81 -14.97
N ILE A 79 -0.51 14.35 -14.03
CA ILE A 79 0.03 14.93 -12.79
C ILE A 79 0.57 13.85 -11.84
N VAL A 80 -0.10 12.70 -11.75
CA VAL A 80 0.24 11.63 -10.78
C VAL A 80 1.25 10.64 -11.34
N GLY A 81 1.32 10.50 -12.66
CA GLY A 81 2.26 9.66 -13.40
C GLY A 81 2.19 8.18 -13.02
N ILE A 82 3.36 7.60 -12.78
CA ILE A 82 3.61 6.16 -12.54
C ILE A 82 2.69 5.56 -11.47
N ALA A 83 2.26 6.34 -10.49
CA ALA A 83 1.40 5.84 -9.42
C ALA A 83 -0.05 5.51 -9.87
N VAL A 84 -0.40 5.78 -11.14
CA VAL A 84 -1.65 5.34 -11.79
C VAL A 84 -1.42 4.12 -12.69
N ASP A 85 -0.36 4.13 -13.50
CA ASP A 85 -0.06 3.05 -14.47
C ASP A 85 0.45 1.76 -13.82
N GLY A 86 1.06 1.89 -12.65
CA GLY A 86 1.78 0.81 -11.99
C GLY A 86 3.23 0.71 -12.49
N LEU A 87 4.02 -0.13 -11.83
CA LEU A 87 5.38 -0.42 -12.29
C LEU A 87 5.29 -1.33 -13.52
N LEU A 88 5.88 -0.89 -14.64
CA LEU A 88 6.04 -1.75 -15.82
C LEU A 88 6.98 -2.90 -15.43
N ASN A 89 6.43 -4.10 -15.30
CA ASN A 89 7.24 -5.29 -15.11
C ASN A 89 7.74 -5.76 -16.49
N PRO A 90 9.05 -5.71 -16.77
CA PRO A 90 9.59 -6.14 -18.07
C PRO A 90 9.35 -7.63 -18.36
N PHE A 91 8.98 -8.42 -17.35
CA PHE A 91 8.67 -9.85 -17.46
C PHE A 91 7.16 -10.15 -17.62
N ASP A 92 6.27 -9.18 -17.35
CA ASP A 92 4.80 -9.30 -17.55
C ASP A 92 4.34 -8.66 -18.85
N ASN A 93 5.26 -8.27 -19.75
CA ASN A 93 4.86 -8.05 -21.13
C ASN A 93 4.36 -9.39 -21.63
N SER A 94 3.03 -9.54 -21.66
CA SER A 94 2.31 -10.60 -22.33
C SER A 94 2.70 -10.58 -23.81
N ILE A 95 3.91 -11.07 -24.12
CA ILE A 95 4.16 -11.79 -25.35
C ILE A 95 2.95 -12.71 -25.45
N GLU A 96 2.12 -12.52 -26.49
CA GLU A 96 1.03 -13.42 -26.82
C GLU A 96 1.54 -14.83 -26.60
N HIS A 97 1.15 -15.38 -25.46
CA HIS A 97 1.81 -16.54 -24.95
C HIS A 97 1.17 -17.61 -25.83
N GLU A 98 1.94 -18.07 -26.83
CA GLU A 98 1.55 -19.11 -27.79
C GLU A 98 1.36 -20.44 -27.02
N TRP A 99 0.45 -20.49 -26.04
CA TRP A 99 0.03 -21.70 -25.33
C TRP A 99 -0.52 -22.72 -26.34
N ASN A 100 -1.01 -22.25 -27.49
CA ASN A 100 -1.41 -23.08 -28.63
C ASN A 100 -0.24 -23.78 -29.35
N LYS A 101 1.01 -23.38 -29.09
CA LYS A 101 2.23 -24.01 -29.61
C LYS A 101 2.90 -24.93 -28.58
N TRP A 102 2.39 -24.95 -27.35
CA TRP A 102 2.84 -25.88 -26.33
C TRP A 102 2.26 -27.26 -26.59
N CYS A 103 3.06 -28.13 -27.21
CA CYS A 103 2.75 -29.55 -27.35
C CYS A 103 3.62 -30.36 -26.35
N PRO A 104 3.02 -31.22 -25.51
CA PRO A 104 3.77 -32.11 -24.62
C PRO A 104 4.79 -33.02 -25.34
N ALA A 105 4.59 -33.25 -26.64
CA ALA A 105 5.52 -33.98 -27.49
C ALA A 105 6.88 -33.27 -27.66
N SER A 106 6.93 -31.94 -27.61
CA SER A 106 8.18 -31.17 -27.72
C SER A 106 9.11 -31.39 -26.52
N LEU A 107 8.55 -31.80 -25.38
CA LEU A 107 9.30 -32.19 -24.16
C LEU A 107 9.88 -33.61 -24.25
N LYS A 108 9.49 -34.39 -25.26
CA LYS A 108 9.98 -35.76 -25.50
C LYS A 108 11.16 -35.82 -26.47
N SER A 109 11.72 -34.69 -26.87
CA SER A 109 13.03 -34.71 -27.53
C SER A 109 14.00 -35.48 -26.63
N ALA A 110 14.70 -36.46 -27.20
CA ALA A 110 15.67 -37.23 -26.46
C ALA A 110 16.67 -36.25 -25.83
N LYS A 111 16.77 -36.26 -24.50
CA LYS A 111 17.83 -35.50 -23.81
C LYS A 111 19.14 -35.84 -24.49
N SER A 112 19.85 -34.82 -24.98
CA SER A 112 21.17 -34.98 -25.58
C SER A 112 22.06 -35.82 -24.66
N ASP A 113 22.91 -36.65 -25.27
CA ASP A 113 23.87 -37.54 -24.59
C ASP A 113 24.81 -36.79 -23.60
N GLU A 114 24.85 -35.46 -23.67
CA GLU A 114 25.57 -34.56 -22.76
C GLU A 114 25.04 -34.55 -21.32
N LEU A 115 23.84 -35.05 -21.04
CA LEU A 115 23.26 -35.09 -19.68
C LEU A 115 23.42 -36.46 -18.98
N GLN A 116 24.35 -37.31 -19.40
CA GLN A 116 24.74 -38.46 -18.59
C GLN A 116 25.58 -38.01 -17.38
N ILE A 117 24.90 -37.64 -16.30
CA ILE A 117 25.51 -37.44 -14.98
C ILE A 117 26.05 -38.80 -14.52
N ARG A 118 27.38 -39.01 -14.62
CA ARG A 118 28.03 -40.08 -13.84
C ARG A 118 27.73 -39.83 -12.37
N ALA A 119 27.21 -40.84 -11.68
CA ALA A 119 26.87 -40.76 -10.27
C ALA A 119 28.11 -40.44 -9.42
N SER A 120 28.34 -39.15 -9.15
CA SER A 120 29.31 -38.69 -8.16
C SER A 120 28.56 -38.33 -6.87
N SER A 121 28.83 -39.14 -5.84
CA SER A 121 28.69 -38.96 -4.40
C SER A 121 27.57 -38.09 -3.80
N LYS A 122 26.90 -38.72 -2.83
CA LYS A 122 25.76 -38.26 -2.03
C LYS A 122 26.08 -37.13 -1.05
N ASP A 123 26.56 -35.96 -1.46
CA ASP A 123 26.82 -34.88 -0.48
C ASP A 123 26.42 -33.50 -1.02
N ASN A 124 25.11 -33.19 -1.14
CA ASN A 124 24.67 -31.78 -1.32
C ASN A 124 23.17 -31.53 -1.10
N LYS A 125 22.51 -32.25 -0.17
CA LYS A 125 21.07 -32.06 0.12
C LYS A 125 20.75 -31.45 1.48
N LEU A 126 21.69 -30.69 2.07
CA LEU A 126 21.52 -30.07 3.40
C LEU A 126 21.30 -28.54 3.37
N CYS A 127 21.63 -27.84 2.27
CA CYS A 127 21.66 -26.37 2.28
C CYS A 127 20.27 -25.69 2.23
N SER A 128 19.28 -26.29 1.56
CA SER A 128 17.98 -25.62 1.35
C SER A 128 17.00 -25.74 2.52
N ARG A 129 17.22 -26.68 3.46
CA ARG A 129 16.31 -26.90 4.60
C ARG A 129 16.49 -25.86 5.72
N ASN A 130 17.71 -25.37 5.91
CA ASN A 130 18.06 -24.42 6.97
C ASN A 130 17.53 -22.99 6.74
N LYS A 131 17.22 -22.62 5.48
CA LYS A 131 16.69 -21.28 5.17
C LYS A 131 15.21 -21.13 5.54
N ILE A 132 14.42 -22.20 5.41
CA ILE A 132 12.97 -22.20 5.67
C ILE A 132 12.68 -22.20 7.19
N SER A 133 13.47 -22.89 8.00
CA SER A 133 13.30 -22.91 9.47
C SER A 133 13.53 -21.53 10.09
N ASN A 134 14.57 -20.83 9.64
CA ASN A 134 14.93 -19.50 10.13
C ASN A 134 13.85 -18.44 9.85
N TYR A 135 13.19 -18.50 8.69
CA TYR A 135 12.10 -17.57 8.37
C TYR A 135 10.87 -17.80 9.26
N LYS A 136 10.51 -19.06 9.51
CA LYS A 136 9.40 -19.43 10.41
C LYS A 136 9.65 -18.95 11.85
N GLN A 137 10.87 -19.12 12.36
CA GLN A 137 11.24 -18.66 13.71
C GLN A 137 11.22 -17.13 13.85
N LYS A 138 11.65 -16.37 12.83
CA LYS A 138 11.58 -14.90 12.85
C LYS A 138 10.14 -14.39 12.87
N SER A 139 9.25 -15.03 12.13
CA SER A 139 7.82 -14.66 12.07
C SER A 139 7.08 -14.89 13.39
N THR A 140 7.34 -16.02 14.07
CA THR A 140 6.72 -16.30 15.38
C THR A 140 7.23 -15.35 16.45
N LYS A 141 8.52 -14.97 16.43
CA LYS A 141 9.09 -13.98 17.35
C LYS A 141 8.45 -12.60 17.20
N LEU A 142 8.33 -12.11 15.96
CA LEU A 142 7.71 -10.80 15.70
C LEU A 142 6.25 -10.75 16.17
N THR A 143 5.51 -11.84 15.97
CA THR A 143 4.10 -11.94 16.43
C THR A 143 4.01 -11.88 17.96
N GLN A 144 4.94 -12.54 18.66
CA GLN A 144 4.99 -12.51 20.11
C GLN A 144 5.40 -11.14 20.66
N ASP A 145 6.35 -10.47 20.01
CA ASP A 145 6.79 -9.11 20.37
C ASP A 145 5.65 -8.09 20.18
N CYS A 146 4.84 -8.23 19.12
CA CYS A 146 3.66 -7.37 18.95
C CYS A 146 2.61 -7.61 20.05
N ARG A 147 2.36 -8.87 20.43
CA ARG A 147 1.39 -9.21 21.49
C ARG A 147 1.81 -8.66 22.85
N THR A 148 3.08 -8.80 23.22
CA THR A 148 3.60 -8.28 24.50
C THR A 148 3.53 -6.77 24.56
N ASN A 149 3.89 -6.06 23.48
CA ASN A 149 3.77 -4.60 23.42
C ASN A 149 2.33 -4.11 23.54
N ILE A 150 1.37 -4.79 22.89
CA ILE A 150 -0.07 -4.46 23.01
C ILE A 150 -0.54 -4.62 24.45
N ASN A 151 -0.11 -5.70 25.13
CA ASN A 151 -0.49 -5.95 26.52
C ASN A 151 0.09 -4.89 27.46
N LEU A 152 1.37 -4.54 27.32
CA LEU A 152 2.02 -3.49 28.12
C LEU A 152 1.34 -2.13 27.97
N VAL A 153 0.99 -1.74 26.73
CA VAL A 153 0.28 -0.48 26.48
C VAL A 153 -1.13 -0.51 27.09
N SER A 154 -1.79 -1.67 27.09
CA SER A 154 -3.12 -1.83 27.68
C SER A 154 -3.06 -1.75 29.20
N GLU A 155 -2.05 -2.34 29.82
CA GLU A 155 -1.80 -2.31 31.26
C GLU A 155 -1.50 -0.88 31.75
N ALA A 156 -0.57 -0.17 31.10
CA ALA A 156 -0.25 1.22 31.44
C ALA A 156 -1.47 2.16 31.32
N LYS A 157 -2.39 1.89 30.37
CA LYS A 157 -3.63 2.66 30.25
C LYS A 157 -4.59 2.40 31.41
N LEU A 158 -4.69 1.15 31.87
CA LEU A 158 -5.51 0.81 33.04
C LEU A 158 -4.97 1.46 34.31
N GLU A 159 -3.64 1.45 34.49
CA GLU A 159 -3.00 2.14 35.62
C GLU A 159 -3.31 3.65 35.61
N LEU A 160 -3.21 4.30 34.44
CA LEU A 160 -3.52 5.72 34.31
C LEU A 160 -4.97 6.03 34.67
N ILE A 161 -5.91 5.20 34.22
CA ILE A 161 -7.34 5.33 34.55
C ILE A 161 -7.55 5.19 36.07
N ASN A 162 -6.91 4.21 36.69
CA ASN A 162 -7.02 3.99 38.14
C ASN A 162 -6.47 5.17 38.95
N ILE A 163 -5.32 5.73 38.54
CA ILE A 163 -4.75 6.93 39.16
C ILE A 163 -5.72 8.11 39.03
N GLN A 164 -6.30 8.30 37.85
CA GLN A 164 -7.23 9.40 37.61
C GLN A 164 -8.52 9.26 38.44
N ILE A 165 -9.03 8.05 38.60
CA ILE A 165 -10.16 7.76 39.51
C ILE A 165 -9.78 8.09 40.95
N ALA A 166 -8.61 7.67 41.41
CA ALA A 166 -8.14 7.93 42.78
C ALA A 166 -7.99 9.43 43.05
N CYS A 167 -7.41 10.19 42.12
CA CYS A 167 -7.30 11.65 42.23
C CYS A 167 -8.69 12.31 42.35
N LEU A 168 -9.65 11.91 41.51
CA LEU A 168 -11.01 12.47 41.56
C LEU A 168 -11.74 12.13 42.87
N GLN A 169 -11.54 10.93 43.39
CA GLN A 169 -12.11 10.52 44.68
C GLN A 169 -11.52 11.34 45.84
N GLU A 170 -10.22 11.59 45.80
CA GLU A 170 -9.52 12.41 46.79
C GLU A 170 -9.96 13.87 46.73
N GLU A 171 -10.04 14.46 45.53
CA GLU A 171 -10.57 15.81 45.33
C GLU A 171 -12.01 15.94 45.87
N HIS A 172 -12.85 14.93 45.62
CA HIS A 172 -14.21 14.89 46.14
C HIS A 172 -14.21 14.77 47.67
N ARG A 173 -13.31 13.98 48.25
CA ARG A 173 -13.18 13.84 49.71
C ARG A 173 -12.82 15.18 50.37
N VAL A 174 -11.79 15.86 49.87
CA VAL A 174 -11.35 17.16 50.42
C VAL A 174 -12.48 18.19 50.35
N LYS A 175 -13.22 18.26 49.24
CA LYS A 175 -14.39 19.15 49.10
C LYS A 175 -15.55 18.87 50.06
N MET A 176 -15.63 17.67 50.64
CA MET A 176 -16.65 17.31 51.61
C MET A 176 -16.18 17.55 53.06
N GLU A 177 -14.88 17.77 53.27
CA GLU A 177 -14.27 18.06 54.57
C GLU A 177 -14.05 19.58 54.82
N GLU A 178 -14.07 20.41 53.76
CA GLU A 178 -14.14 21.89 53.81
C GLU A 178 -15.58 22.41 53.99
#